data_AF-A0A6A3KND7-F1
#
_entry.id   AF-A0A6A3KND7-F1
#
_cell.length_a   1.000
_cell.length_b   1.000
_cell.length_c   1.000
_cell.angle_alpha   90.00
_cell.angle_beta   90.00
_cell.angle_gamma   90.00
#
_symmetry.space_group_name_H-M   'P 1'
#
loop_
_entity.id
_entity.type
_entity.pdbx_description
1 polymer ?
#
loop_
_entity_poly.entity_id
_entity_poly.type
_entity_poly.pdbx_seq_one_letter_code
_entity_poly.pdbx_strand_id
1 'polypeptide(L)'
;RPEIGHFVFRGSPGTGKTTVARVMAQILHAMNALGTTKLVETSGLDLTGEYVGQTKAKVTEKLVEAKGGLLFIDEAYELGKGHFGEEAMTTLVAAMTDPTYAGMVIVIAGYPKDMDVMLNRNPGLKSRFTRFIDFPDWEPEDGVAFLRAKAEKEEMKLQGEAETVLAQTFAALKVLDGFGNGRDAVRVWKELKQCRAQRVFDSVEEVRTITAQDAVMAAETVVAARRPPDGPVLSQSSLVKYTSMFRVEEQQPRREDSLCEATKEVESEEVSIEEELDEKEATSVEVEAEEDPEVDEDEKKTKEQRDSGVSDEDWEELERAKEAHAAHLDELRRARDQAKLEEERRRAEAIQEKIRRICPCPAGFKWYKCGGGWRCGGGSHYVSDAQLNSQFTC
;
A
#
# COMPACT_ATOMS: atom_id res chain seq x y z
N ARG A 1 22.92 -26.18 -15.02
CA ARG A 1 22.63 -25.02 -14.16
C ARG A 1 21.48 -25.44 -13.25
N PRO A 2 21.55 -25.26 -11.92
CA PRO A 2 20.42 -25.62 -11.06
C PRO A 2 19.19 -24.80 -11.48
N GLU A 3 18.03 -25.45 -11.60
CA GLU A 3 16.76 -24.75 -11.82
C GLU A 3 16.38 -24.03 -10.53
N ILE A 4 16.38 -22.70 -10.57
CA ILE A 4 15.98 -21.86 -9.45
C ILE A 4 14.56 -21.38 -9.72
N GLY A 5 13.64 -21.80 -8.86
CA GLY A 5 12.25 -21.33 -8.89
C GLY A 5 12.10 -19.87 -8.48
N HIS A 6 10.87 -19.38 -8.57
CA HIS A 6 10.49 -18.02 -8.17
C HIS A 6 10.15 -17.95 -6.66
N PHE A 7 10.26 -16.76 -6.08
CA PHE A 7 10.09 -16.56 -4.63
C PHE A 7 8.91 -15.65 -4.31
N VAL A 8 8.32 -15.88 -3.15
CA VAL A 8 7.26 -15.07 -2.56
C VAL A 8 7.77 -14.51 -1.24
N PHE A 9 7.81 -13.19 -1.11
CA PHE A 9 8.19 -12.50 0.13
C PHE A 9 6.94 -11.99 0.84
N ARG A 10 6.65 -12.54 2.02
CA ARG A 10 5.46 -12.19 2.79
C ARG A 10 5.86 -11.43 4.04
N GLY A 11 5.28 -10.25 4.27
CA GLY A 11 5.51 -9.52 5.51
C GLY A 11 5.10 -8.05 5.42
N SER A 12 5.00 -7.41 6.58
CA SER A 12 4.59 -6.01 6.71
C SER A 12 5.58 -5.03 6.03
N PRO A 13 5.20 -3.77 5.82
CA PRO A 13 6.10 -2.73 5.32
C PRO A 13 7.32 -2.55 6.23
N GLY A 14 8.47 -2.26 5.62
CA GLY A 14 9.69 -1.95 6.35
C GLY A 14 10.41 -3.13 7.01
N THR A 15 9.98 -4.37 6.79
CA THR A 15 10.66 -5.59 7.30
C THR A 15 11.94 -5.95 6.55
N GLY A 16 12.27 -5.24 5.47
CA GLY A 16 13.54 -5.41 4.73
C GLY A 16 13.46 -6.24 3.45
N LYS A 17 12.25 -6.56 2.95
CA LYS A 17 12.01 -7.33 1.71
C LYS A 17 12.88 -6.90 0.52
N THR A 18 12.86 -5.61 0.17
CA THR A 18 13.63 -5.05 -0.95
C THR A 18 15.15 -5.17 -0.74
N THR A 19 15.62 -4.93 0.49
CA THR A 19 17.03 -5.08 0.85
C THR A 19 17.48 -6.52 0.69
N VAL A 20 16.68 -7.48 1.15
CA VAL A 20 16.96 -8.91 0.98
C VAL A 20 16.91 -9.33 -0.48
N ALA A 21 16.01 -8.79 -1.30
CA ALA A 21 15.97 -9.06 -2.73
C ALA A 21 17.28 -8.62 -3.43
N ARG A 22 17.84 -7.48 -3.03
CA ARG A 22 19.14 -6.99 -3.54
C ARG A 22 20.29 -7.90 -3.18
N VAL A 23 20.35 -8.36 -1.93
CA VAL A 23 21.37 -9.33 -1.49
C VAL A 23 21.18 -10.68 -2.18
N MET A 24 19.92 -11.11 -2.37
CA MET A 24 19.59 -12.34 -3.09
C MET A 24 20.10 -12.30 -4.53
N ALA A 25 19.92 -11.18 -5.25
CA ALA A 25 20.46 -11.02 -6.60
C ALA A 25 21.98 -11.22 -6.66
N GLN A 26 22.71 -10.70 -5.66
CA GLN A 26 24.17 -10.87 -5.56
C GLN A 26 24.55 -12.33 -5.28
N ILE A 27 23.87 -12.99 -4.33
CA ILE A 27 24.13 -14.39 -3.98
C ILE A 27 23.86 -15.30 -5.19
N LEU A 28 22.71 -15.14 -5.84
CA LEU A 28 22.32 -15.98 -6.98
C LEU A 28 23.25 -15.77 -8.19
N HIS A 29 23.76 -14.56 -8.38
CA HIS A 29 24.79 -14.31 -9.39
C HIS A 29 26.12 -14.99 -9.03
N ALA A 30 26.58 -14.87 -7.77
CA ALA A 30 27.81 -15.53 -7.30
C ALA A 30 27.75 -17.06 -7.42
N MET A 31 26.55 -17.65 -7.31
CA MET A 31 26.30 -19.07 -7.54
C MET A 31 26.16 -19.45 -9.03
N ASN A 32 26.43 -18.53 -9.95
CA ASN A 32 26.24 -18.68 -11.39
C ASN A 32 24.80 -19.03 -11.80
N ALA A 33 23.80 -18.74 -10.97
CA ALA A 33 22.40 -18.97 -11.32
C ALA A 33 21.79 -17.83 -12.12
N LEU A 34 22.10 -16.59 -11.74
CA LEU A 34 21.77 -15.38 -12.52
C LEU A 34 22.94 -14.98 -13.42
N GLY A 35 22.62 -14.45 -14.60
CA GLY A 35 23.63 -13.89 -15.51
C GLY A 35 24.19 -12.54 -15.02
N THR A 36 23.42 -11.79 -14.23
CA THR A 36 23.80 -10.47 -13.70
C THR A 36 23.30 -10.29 -12.26
N THR A 37 23.87 -9.32 -11.53
CA THR A 37 23.35 -8.86 -10.23
C THR A 37 22.23 -7.82 -10.37
N LYS A 38 21.71 -7.59 -11.59
CA LYS A 38 20.73 -6.52 -11.83
C LYS A 38 19.44 -6.83 -11.09
N LEU A 39 18.99 -5.87 -10.27
CA LEU A 39 17.69 -5.88 -9.61
C LEU A 39 16.82 -4.82 -10.29
N VAL A 40 15.67 -5.23 -10.81
CA VAL A 40 14.63 -4.32 -11.30
C VAL A 40 13.49 -4.34 -10.29
N GLU A 41 13.19 -3.18 -9.71
CA GLU A 41 12.12 -2.99 -8.74
C GLU A 41 10.91 -2.37 -9.46
N THR A 42 9.71 -2.89 -9.20
CA THR A 42 8.43 -2.40 -9.74
C THR A 42 7.32 -2.68 -8.72
N SER A 43 6.19 -1.98 -8.80
CA SER A 43 4.98 -2.33 -8.04
C SER A 43 3.96 -3.09 -8.89
N GLY A 44 2.99 -3.73 -8.24
CA GLY A 44 1.84 -4.33 -8.91
C GLY A 44 1.05 -3.31 -9.74
N LEU A 45 0.88 -2.09 -9.22
CA LEU A 45 0.19 -1.00 -9.91
C LEU A 45 0.95 -0.52 -11.15
N ASP A 46 2.28 -0.42 -11.07
CA ASP A 46 3.11 0.02 -12.22
C ASP A 46 2.99 -0.94 -13.41
N LEU A 47 2.77 -2.22 -13.14
CA LEU A 47 2.62 -3.26 -14.17
C LEU A 47 1.21 -3.27 -14.78
N THR A 48 0.22 -2.65 -14.13
CA THR A 48 -1.13 -2.51 -14.67
C THR A 48 -1.24 -1.28 -15.59
N GLY A 49 -1.82 -1.48 -16.76
CA GLY A 49 -2.16 -0.40 -17.69
C GLY A 49 -3.51 0.23 -17.35
N GLU A 50 -3.70 1.48 -17.76
CA GLU A 50 -4.99 2.17 -17.68
C GLU A 50 -5.90 1.82 -18.86
N TYR A 51 -5.31 1.33 -19.95
CA TYR A 51 -5.98 1.01 -21.20
C TYR A 51 -5.68 -0.43 -21.63
N VAL A 52 -6.64 -1.04 -22.33
CA VAL A 52 -6.54 -2.42 -22.86
C VAL A 52 -5.30 -2.56 -23.73
N GLY A 53 -4.50 -3.61 -23.47
CA GLY A 53 -3.29 -3.92 -24.22
C GLY A 53 -2.02 -3.20 -23.76
N GLN A 54 -2.11 -2.17 -22.90
CA GLN A 54 -0.92 -1.53 -22.33
C GLN A 54 -0.26 -2.38 -21.25
N THR A 55 -1.06 -3.07 -20.44
CA THR A 55 -0.58 -3.93 -19.35
C THR A 55 0.45 -4.95 -19.84
N LYS A 56 0.14 -5.64 -20.94
CA LYS A 56 1.06 -6.62 -21.54
C LYS A 56 2.38 -5.97 -21.97
N ALA A 57 2.34 -4.77 -22.54
CA ALA A 57 3.53 -4.03 -22.95
C ALA A 57 4.40 -3.66 -21.74
N LYS A 58 3.80 -3.07 -20.69
CA LYS A 58 4.50 -2.70 -19.44
C LYS A 58 5.16 -3.90 -18.76
N VAL A 59 4.44 -5.02 -18.65
CA VAL A 59 4.98 -6.26 -18.09
C VAL A 59 6.15 -6.78 -18.93
N THR A 60 6.00 -6.80 -20.24
CA THR A 60 7.06 -7.27 -21.16
C THR A 60 8.30 -6.39 -21.08
N GLU A 61 8.14 -5.07 -21.00
CA GLU A 61 9.23 -4.12 -20.84
C GLU A 61 10.04 -4.41 -19.56
N LYS A 62 9.36 -4.57 -18.42
CA LYS A 62 10.03 -4.88 -17.15
C LYS A 62 10.70 -6.25 -17.14
N LEU A 63 10.11 -7.25 -17.80
CA LEU A 63 10.72 -8.56 -17.97
C LEU A 63 12.00 -8.50 -18.83
N VAL A 64 11.98 -7.74 -19.92
CA VAL A 64 13.16 -7.51 -20.77
C VAL A 64 14.23 -6.75 -20.01
N GLU A 65 13.84 -5.73 -19.23
CA GLU A 65 14.74 -4.96 -18.38
C GLU A 65 15.44 -5.86 -17.35
N ALA A 66 14.71 -6.80 -16.74
CA ALA A 66 15.20 -7.72 -15.72
C ALA A 66 15.86 -9.00 -16.27
N LYS A 67 16.01 -9.13 -17.60
CA LYS A 67 16.50 -10.34 -18.25
C LYS A 67 17.88 -10.77 -17.70
N GLY A 68 17.96 -12.01 -17.24
CA GLY A 68 19.17 -12.60 -16.66
C GLY A 68 19.54 -12.07 -15.26
N GLY A 69 18.69 -11.23 -14.65
CA GLY A 69 18.81 -10.72 -13.28
C GLY A 69 17.59 -11.10 -12.44
N LEU A 70 17.22 -10.23 -11.51
CA LEU A 70 16.10 -10.40 -10.59
C LEU A 70 15.04 -9.31 -10.82
N LEU A 71 13.78 -9.71 -11.03
CA LEU A 71 12.62 -8.82 -11.04
C LEU A 71 11.91 -8.89 -9.68
N PHE A 72 11.82 -7.76 -8.99
CA PHE A 72 11.13 -7.62 -7.72
C PHE A 72 9.85 -6.82 -7.91
N ILE A 73 8.70 -7.43 -7.58
CA ILE A 73 7.37 -6.83 -7.69
C ILE A 73 6.82 -6.64 -6.29
N ASP A 74 6.76 -5.39 -5.80
CA ASP A 74 6.13 -5.07 -4.52
C ASP A 74 4.61 -4.92 -4.67
N GLU A 75 3.88 -5.15 -3.58
CA GLU A 75 2.41 -5.12 -3.54
C GLU A 75 1.77 -5.92 -4.68
N ALA A 76 2.33 -7.11 -4.96
CA ALA A 76 1.97 -7.91 -6.12
C ALA A 76 0.50 -8.35 -6.12
N TYR A 77 -0.16 -8.38 -4.95
CA TYR A 77 -1.59 -8.68 -4.81
C TYR A 77 -2.50 -7.70 -5.59
N GLU A 78 -2.01 -6.51 -5.94
CA GLU A 78 -2.72 -5.58 -6.84
C GLU A 78 -2.86 -6.14 -8.27
N LEU A 79 -1.93 -6.99 -8.72
CA LEU A 79 -2.06 -7.71 -9.99
C LEU A 79 -3.26 -8.66 -10.00
N GLY A 80 -3.81 -9.02 -8.84
CA GLY A 80 -4.96 -9.92 -8.73
C GLY A 80 -6.32 -9.22 -8.84
N LYS A 81 -6.36 -7.90 -9.04
CA LYS A 81 -7.59 -7.10 -8.99
C LYS A 81 -7.95 -6.54 -10.36
N GLY A 82 -9.21 -6.76 -10.76
CA GLY A 82 -9.76 -6.25 -12.02
C GLY A 82 -9.19 -6.90 -13.28
N HIS A 83 -9.74 -6.52 -14.43
CA HIS A 83 -9.39 -7.13 -15.74
C HIS A 83 -7.93 -6.89 -16.15
N PHE A 84 -7.38 -5.69 -15.88
CA PHE A 84 -6.01 -5.35 -16.23
C PHE A 84 -4.98 -6.09 -15.37
N GLY A 85 -5.27 -6.31 -14.09
CA GLY A 85 -4.44 -7.14 -13.22
C GLY A 85 -4.35 -8.58 -13.70
N GLU A 86 -5.50 -9.19 -14.04
CA GLU A 86 -5.54 -10.57 -14.56
C GLU A 86 -4.72 -10.73 -15.85
N GLU A 87 -4.75 -9.72 -16.73
CA GLU A 87 -3.90 -9.68 -17.93
C GLU A 87 -2.40 -9.64 -17.55
N ALA A 88 -2.03 -8.84 -16.55
CA ALA A 88 -0.64 -8.75 -16.08
C ALA A 88 -0.16 -10.10 -15.52
N MET A 89 -0.96 -10.73 -14.66
CA MET A 89 -0.66 -12.05 -14.09
C MET A 89 -0.51 -13.11 -15.16
N THR A 90 -1.43 -13.15 -16.12
CA THR A 90 -1.39 -14.13 -17.22
C THR A 90 -0.12 -13.94 -18.06
N THR A 91 0.25 -12.69 -18.33
CA THR A 91 1.48 -12.35 -19.05
C THR A 91 2.73 -12.77 -18.27
N LEU A 92 2.77 -12.55 -16.96
CA LEU A 92 3.87 -13.00 -16.09
C LEU A 92 4.01 -14.54 -16.09
N VAL A 93 2.90 -15.28 -15.97
CA VAL A 93 2.90 -16.75 -16.00
C VAL A 93 3.40 -17.28 -17.34
N ALA A 94 3.00 -16.65 -18.45
CA ALA A 94 3.49 -16.99 -19.78
C ALA A 94 5.00 -16.75 -19.88
N ALA A 95 5.49 -15.61 -19.40
CA ALA A 95 6.92 -15.29 -19.40
C ALA A 95 7.77 -16.25 -18.57
N MET A 96 7.26 -16.76 -17.44
CA MET A 96 7.96 -17.77 -16.63
C MET A 96 8.17 -19.11 -17.36
N THR A 97 7.37 -19.39 -18.39
CA THR A 97 7.44 -20.62 -19.17
C THR A 97 8.24 -20.43 -20.47
N ASP A 98 8.50 -19.19 -20.86
CA ASP A 98 9.18 -18.85 -22.10
C ASP A 98 10.71 -18.98 -21.94
N PRO A 99 11.39 -19.76 -22.81
CA PRO A 99 12.84 -19.95 -22.74
C PRO A 99 13.65 -18.65 -22.90
N THR A 100 13.06 -17.59 -23.46
CA THR A 100 13.67 -16.27 -23.63
C THR A 100 14.06 -15.64 -22.28
N TYR A 101 13.29 -15.94 -21.24
CA TYR A 101 13.50 -15.43 -19.88
C TYR A 101 14.19 -16.45 -18.97
N ALA A 102 14.71 -17.54 -19.54
CA ALA A 102 15.45 -18.55 -18.78
C ALA A 102 16.65 -17.93 -18.04
N GLY A 103 16.79 -18.26 -16.76
CA GLY A 103 17.87 -17.74 -15.91
C GLY A 103 17.61 -16.35 -15.32
N MET A 104 16.37 -15.84 -15.39
CA MET A 104 15.90 -14.75 -14.50
C MET A 104 15.18 -15.33 -13.27
N VAL A 105 15.16 -14.57 -12.18
CA VAL A 105 14.35 -14.89 -10.99
C VAL A 105 13.33 -13.79 -10.79
N ILE A 106 12.11 -14.18 -10.41
CA ILE A 106 11.02 -13.26 -10.12
C ILE A 106 10.69 -13.42 -8.64
N VAL A 107 10.61 -12.29 -7.95
CA VAL A 107 10.24 -12.21 -6.54
C VAL A 107 9.00 -11.33 -6.44
N ILE A 108 7.91 -11.89 -5.94
CA ILE A 108 6.69 -11.15 -5.64
C ILE A 108 6.61 -10.90 -4.14
N ALA A 109 6.23 -9.69 -3.75
CA ALA A 109 6.17 -9.27 -2.36
C ALA A 109 4.81 -8.67 -1.99
N GLY A 110 4.40 -8.83 -0.73
CA GLY A 110 3.17 -8.24 -0.22
C GLY A 110 2.83 -8.72 1.19
N TYR A 111 1.64 -8.35 1.66
CA TYR A 111 1.12 -8.82 2.94
C TYR A 111 0.80 -10.31 2.88
N PRO A 112 1.05 -11.08 3.96
CA PRO A 112 0.87 -12.53 3.95
C PRO A 112 -0.53 -12.97 3.47
N LYS A 113 -1.59 -12.35 4.03
CA LYS A 113 -2.99 -12.69 3.71
C LYS A 113 -3.32 -12.41 2.24
N ASP A 114 -2.93 -11.24 1.74
CA ASP A 114 -3.25 -10.82 0.37
C ASP A 114 -2.49 -11.66 -0.67
N MET A 115 -1.23 -12.03 -0.37
CA MET A 115 -0.44 -12.92 -1.20
C MET A 115 -1.04 -14.32 -1.27
N ASP A 116 -1.51 -14.86 -0.15
CA ASP A 116 -2.17 -16.17 -0.13
C ASP A 116 -3.49 -16.14 -0.93
N VAL A 117 -4.28 -15.07 -0.81
CA VAL A 117 -5.51 -14.88 -1.60
C VAL A 117 -5.18 -14.81 -3.09
N MET A 118 -4.21 -13.99 -3.50
CA MET A 118 -3.80 -13.84 -4.89
C MET A 118 -3.33 -15.18 -5.48
N LEU A 119 -2.46 -15.91 -4.77
CA LEU A 119 -1.92 -17.19 -5.26
C LEU A 119 -3.00 -18.27 -5.36
N ASN A 120 -3.98 -18.29 -4.46
CA ASN A 120 -5.08 -19.25 -4.51
C ASN A 120 -6.07 -18.98 -5.66
N ARG A 121 -6.20 -17.73 -6.12
CA ARG A 121 -7.03 -17.38 -7.29
C ARG A 121 -6.49 -17.98 -8.59
N ASN A 122 -5.17 -18.12 -8.73
CA ASN A 122 -4.55 -18.60 -9.96
C ASN A 122 -3.63 -19.82 -9.69
N PRO A 123 -4.10 -21.05 -9.96
CA PRO A 123 -3.29 -22.27 -9.82
C PRO A 123 -1.98 -22.24 -10.63
N GLY A 124 -1.96 -21.51 -11.75
CA GLY A 124 -0.78 -21.33 -12.60
C GLY A 124 0.34 -20.54 -11.91
N LEU A 125 0.00 -19.55 -11.09
CA LEU A 125 0.96 -18.82 -10.24
C LEU A 125 1.42 -19.68 -9.07
N LYS A 126 0.48 -20.32 -8.36
CA LYS A 126 0.80 -21.16 -7.19
C LYS A 126 1.76 -22.30 -7.50
N SER A 127 1.68 -22.88 -8.71
CA SER A 127 2.60 -23.94 -9.16
C SER A 127 4.02 -23.44 -9.48
N ARG A 128 4.19 -22.17 -9.86
CA ARG A 128 5.48 -21.56 -10.23
C ARG A 128 6.18 -20.89 -9.05
N PHE A 129 5.39 -20.33 -8.13
CA PHE A 129 5.86 -19.72 -6.89
C PHE A 129 5.79 -20.72 -5.73
N THR A 130 6.82 -21.57 -5.64
CA THR A 130 6.88 -22.66 -4.65
C THR A 130 7.68 -22.30 -3.40
N ARG A 131 8.42 -21.19 -3.41
CA ARG A 131 9.35 -20.82 -2.32
C ARG A 131 8.84 -19.57 -1.62
N PHE A 132 8.50 -19.72 -0.35
CA PHE A 132 8.01 -18.65 0.50
C PHE A 132 9.09 -18.24 1.49
N ILE A 133 9.26 -16.93 1.66
CA ILE A 133 10.11 -16.34 2.69
C ILE A 133 9.25 -15.38 3.49
N ASP A 134 9.11 -15.67 4.78
CA ASP A 134 8.36 -14.85 5.72
C ASP A 134 9.28 -13.84 6.40
N PHE A 135 8.82 -12.60 6.41
CA PHE A 135 9.47 -11.45 7.01
C PHE A 135 8.61 -11.00 8.20
N PRO A 136 8.84 -11.56 9.40
CA PRO A 136 8.10 -11.15 10.58
C PRO A 136 8.37 -9.68 10.91
N ASP A 137 7.46 -9.09 11.66
CA ASP A 137 7.69 -7.76 12.24
C ASP A 137 8.88 -7.82 13.20
N TRP A 138 9.61 -6.71 13.25
CA TRP A 138 10.80 -6.55 14.09
C TRP A 138 10.44 -6.66 15.56
N GLU A 139 11.33 -7.27 16.33
CA GLU A 139 11.31 -7.13 17.77
C GLU A 139 11.94 -5.79 18.19
N PRO A 140 11.59 -5.25 19.37
CA PRO A 140 12.16 -3.99 19.86
C PRO A 140 13.70 -3.99 19.85
N GLU A 141 14.30 -5.14 20.12
CA GLU A 141 15.74 -5.35 20.12
C GLU A 141 16.35 -5.20 18.72
N ASP A 142 15.64 -5.61 17.65
CA ASP A 142 16.07 -5.46 16.27
C ASP A 142 16.15 -3.97 15.89
N GLY A 143 15.18 -3.18 16.34
CA GLY A 143 15.17 -1.73 16.17
C GLY A 143 16.38 -1.07 16.83
N VAL A 144 16.69 -1.45 18.07
CA VAL A 144 17.87 -0.94 18.78
C VAL A 144 19.17 -1.37 18.10
N ALA A 145 19.28 -2.64 17.69
CA ALA A 145 20.44 -3.15 16.97
C ALA A 145 20.66 -2.39 15.65
N PHE A 146 19.59 -2.09 14.91
CA PHE A 146 19.65 -1.27 13.71
C PHE A 146 20.17 0.15 14.00
N LEU A 147 19.67 0.80 15.04
CA LEU A 147 20.13 2.14 15.44
C LEU A 147 21.59 2.12 15.90
N ARG A 148 22.02 1.10 16.63
CA ARG A 148 23.41 0.91 17.04
C ARG A 148 24.34 0.79 15.84
N ALA A 149 24.00 -0.08 14.88
CA ALA A 149 24.78 -0.24 13.65
C ALA A 149 24.86 1.06 12.84
N LYS A 150 23.78 1.86 12.85
CA LYS A 150 23.74 3.17 12.18
C LYS A 150 24.59 4.22 12.90
N ALA A 151 24.58 4.21 14.24
CA ALA A 151 25.44 5.05 15.06
C ALA A 151 26.92 4.74 14.82
N GLU A 152 27.30 3.46 14.83
CA GLU A 152 28.67 3.01 14.53
C GLU A 152 29.13 3.47 13.15
N LYS A 153 28.27 3.33 12.13
CA LYS A 153 28.57 3.78 10.76
C LYS A 153 28.76 5.30 10.64
N GLU A 154 28.07 6.09 11.46
CA GLU A 154 28.20 7.54 11.52
C GLU A 154 29.22 8.02 12.59
N GLU A 155 30.02 7.11 13.15
CA GLU A 155 31.02 7.38 14.21
C GLU A 155 30.43 8.04 15.47
N MET A 156 29.20 7.66 15.82
CA MET A 156 28.49 8.14 17.01
C MET A 156 28.43 7.05 18.08
N LYS A 157 28.56 7.44 19.35
CA LYS A 157 28.38 6.54 20.49
C LYS A 157 26.96 6.64 21.04
N LEU A 158 26.27 5.51 21.11
CA LEU A 158 24.97 5.37 21.76
C LEU A 158 25.20 5.03 23.24
N GLN A 159 24.65 5.82 24.17
CA GLN A 159 24.73 5.50 25.59
C GLN A 159 23.82 4.31 25.94
N GLY A 160 24.22 3.45 26.88
CA GLY A 160 23.41 2.27 27.27
C GLY A 160 22.03 2.63 27.84
N GLU A 161 21.92 3.76 28.55
CA GLU A 161 20.63 4.27 29.00
C GLU A 161 19.72 4.69 27.82
N ALA A 162 20.31 5.27 26.77
CA ALA A 162 19.57 5.61 25.55
C ALA A 162 19.06 4.35 24.82
N GLU A 163 19.85 3.27 24.78
CA GLU A 163 19.40 1.99 24.22
C GLU A 163 18.17 1.43 24.94
N THR A 164 18.13 1.57 26.27
CA THR A 164 16.99 1.11 27.09
C THR A 164 15.72 1.90 26.77
N VAL A 165 15.83 3.22 26.64
CA VAL A 165 14.71 4.09 26.23
C VAL A 165 14.24 3.75 24.82
N LEU A 166 15.17 3.49 23.89
CA LEU A 166 14.84 3.16 22.51
C LEU A 166 14.13 1.80 22.41
N ALA A 167 14.55 0.80 23.19
CA ALA A 167 13.84 -0.49 23.26
C ALA A 167 12.39 -0.30 23.71
N GLN A 168 12.15 0.50 24.75
CA GLN A 168 10.79 0.82 25.22
C GLN A 168 9.98 1.57 24.16
N THR A 169 10.64 2.46 23.40
CA THR A 169 10.01 3.20 22.31
C THR A 169 9.54 2.26 21.21
N PHE A 170 10.38 1.32 20.76
CA PHE A 170 9.97 0.34 19.77
C PHE A 170 8.90 -0.61 20.29
N ALA A 171 8.95 -1.01 21.57
CA ALA A 171 7.89 -1.78 22.19
C ALA A 171 6.54 -1.03 22.17
N ALA A 172 6.54 0.28 22.45
CA ALA A 172 5.34 1.11 22.34
C ALA A 172 4.87 1.24 20.88
N LEU A 173 5.78 1.46 19.93
CA LEU A 173 5.45 1.60 18.50
C LEU A 173 4.88 0.32 17.89
N LYS A 174 5.32 -0.86 18.36
CA LYS A 174 4.83 -2.16 17.90
C LYS A 174 3.38 -2.43 18.27
N VAL A 175 2.92 -1.86 19.39
CA VAL A 175 1.52 -1.99 19.86
C VAL A 175 0.59 -1.00 19.14
N LEU A 176 1.14 0.09 18.60
CA LEU A 176 0.37 1.09 17.87
C LEU A 176 0.07 0.64 16.44
N ASP A 177 -1.08 1.07 15.93
CA ASP A 177 -1.44 0.83 14.53
C ASP A 177 -0.43 1.47 13.57
N GLY A 178 -0.19 0.79 12.45
CA GLY A 178 0.71 1.26 11.40
C GLY A 178 2.20 1.18 11.75
N PHE A 179 2.61 0.22 12.59
CA PHE A 179 4.02 -0.07 12.82
C PHE A 179 4.73 -0.40 11.49
N GLY A 180 5.74 0.41 11.17
CA GLY A 180 6.47 0.40 9.89
C GLY A 180 7.86 -0.22 9.98
N ASN A 181 8.17 -0.95 11.05
CA ASN A 181 9.43 -1.68 11.25
C ASN A 181 10.67 -0.80 10.98
N GLY A 182 11.51 -1.16 10.02
CA GLY A 182 12.71 -0.40 9.64
C GLY A 182 12.42 1.02 9.16
N ARG A 183 11.22 1.32 8.61
CA ARG A 183 10.83 2.71 8.27
C ARG A 183 10.73 3.56 9.54
N ASP A 184 10.18 3.00 10.62
CA ASP A 184 10.13 3.67 11.92
C ASP A 184 11.50 3.80 12.54
N ALA A 185 12.34 2.77 12.45
CA ALA A 185 13.70 2.86 12.95
C ALA A 185 14.49 3.99 12.23
N VAL A 186 14.30 4.17 10.92
CA VAL A 186 14.89 5.29 10.18
C VAL A 186 14.32 6.64 10.64
N ARG A 187 13.02 6.72 10.93
CA ARG A 187 12.37 7.92 11.47
C ARG A 187 12.90 8.27 12.85
N VAL A 188 12.93 7.32 13.78
CA VAL A 188 13.51 7.47 15.13
C VAL A 188 14.96 7.95 15.03
N TRP A 189 15.76 7.40 14.12
CA TRP A 189 17.13 7.88 13.89
C TRP A 189 17.18 9.35 13.45
N LYS A 190 16.27 9.78 12.58
CA LYS A 190 16.21 11.17 12.12
C LYS A 190 15.90 12.10 13.28
N GLU A 191 14.90 11.76 14.09
CA GLU A 191 14.52 12.53 15.27
C GLU A 191 15.65 12.57 16.31
N LEU A 192 16.30 11.44 16.58
CA LEU A 192 17.48 11.38 17.45
C LEU A 192 18.57 12.36 17.01
N LYS A 193 18.86 12.42 15.70
CA LYS A 193 19.84 13.37 15.16
C LYS A 193 19.40 14.81 15.32
N GLN A 194 18.11 15.10 15.19
CA GLN A 194 17.56 16.43 15.39
C GLN A 194 17.64 16.87 16.85
N CYS A 195 17.25 16.01 17.80
CA CYS A 195 17.38 16.27 19.23
C CYS A 195 18.84 16.51 19.64
N ARG A 196 19.76 15.67 19.15
CA ARG A 196 21.21 15.89 19.36
C ARG A 196 21.66 17.22 18.77
N ALA A 197 21.26 17.54 17.54
CA ALA A 197 21.67 18.79 16.89
C ALA A 197 21.23 20.03 17.70
N GLN A 198 20.01 20.01 18.25
CA GLN A 198 19.51 21.07 19.12
C GLN A 198 20.35 21.17 20.40
N ARG A 199 20.65 20.05 21.07
CA ARG A 199 21.50 20.03 22.27
C ARG A 199 22.91 20.55 21.99
N VAL A 200 23.51 20.16 20.86
CA VAL A 200 24.86 20.58 20.45
C VAL A 200 24.91 22.05 20.04
N PHE A 201 23.78 22.61 19.58
CA PHE A 201 23.68 24.04 19.33
C PHE A 201 23.76 24.84 20.64
N ASP A 202 23.09 24.36 21.69
CA ASP A 202 23.05 25.01 23.01
C ASP A 202 24.29 24.70 23.88
N SER A 203 25.02 23.61 23.60
CA SER A 203 26.18 23.16 24.38
C SER A 203 27.28 22.53 23.51
N VAL A 204 28.55 22.86 23.77
CA VAL A 204 29.67 22.30 23.01
C VAL A 204 29.85 20.82 23.34
N GLU A 205 29.89 19.97 22.31
CA GLU A 205 30.07 18.53 22.46
C GLU A 205 31.50 18.12 22.08
N GLU A 206 32.23 17.50 23.02
CA GLU A 206 33.60 16.99 22.80
C GLU A 206 33.61 15.63 22.09
N VAL A 207 32.59 14.78 22.32
CA VAL A 207 32.46 13.44 21.71
C VAL A 207 31.05 13.27 21.18
N ARG A 208 30.91 12.86 19.91
CA ARG A 208 29.62 12.62 19.26
C ARG A 208 28.86 11.50 19.97
N THR A 209 27.93 11.88 20.84
CA THR A 209 27.18 10.96 21.69
C THR A 209 25.69 11.21 21.58
N ILE A 210 24.91 10.14 21.57
CA ILE A 210 23.46 10.20 21.74
C ILE A 210 23.16 9.85 23.19
N THR A 211 22.55 10.82 23.88
CA THR A 211 22.25 10.72 25.31
C THR A 211 20.86 10.15 25.57
N ALA A 212 20.60 9.72 26.80
CA ALA A 212 19.26 9.28 27.20
C ALA A 212 18.20 10.38 27.01
N GLN A 213 18.55 11.65 27.26
CA GLN A 213 17.64 12.79 27.05
C GLN A 213 17.26 12.96 25.58
N ASP A 214 18.24 12.83 24.66
CA ASP A 214 17.97 12.87 23.23
C ASP A 214 17.01 11.75 22.81
N ALA A 215 17.19 10.55 23.38
CA ALA A 215 16.33 9.40 23.13
C ALA A 215 14.91 9.59 23.65
N VAL A 216 14.73 10.15 24.84
CA VAL A 216 13.40 10.43 25.40
C VAL A 216 12.65 11.46 24.55
N MET A 217 13.30 12.57 24.18
CA MET A 217 12.68 13.60 23.34
C MET A 217 12.30 13.08 21.95
N ALA A 218 13.18 12.27 21.33
CA ALA A 218 12.89 11.63 20.06
C ALA A 218 11.72 10.63 20.19
N ALA A 219 11.71 9.82 21.26
CA ALA A 219 10.64 8.85 21.53
C ALA A 219 9.28 9.53 21.68
N GLU A 220 9.20 10.57 22.50
CA GLU A 220 7.97 11.35 22.71
C GLU A 220 7.46 11.93 21.39
N THR A 221 8.35 12.50 20.57
CA THR A 221 8.00 13.08 19.28
C THR A 221 7.43 12.04 18.31
N VAL A 222 8.10 10.88 18.17
CA VAL A 222 7.66 9.82 17.26
C VAL A 222 6.35 9.17 17.72
N VAL A 223 6.21 8.92 19.02
CA VAL A 223 4.99 8.32 19.59
C VAL A 223 3.82 9.32 19.53
N ALA A 224 4.05 10.59 19.86
CA ALA A 224 3.02 11.63 19.79
C ALA A 224 2.49 11.82 18.37
N ALA A 225 3.37 11.79 17.37
CA ALA A 225 2.98 11.91 15.96
C ALA A 225 2.11 10.75 15.44
N ARG A 226 1.99 9.65 16.18
CA ARG A 226 1.10 8.52 15.88
C ARG A 226 -0.18 8.50 16.68
N ARG A 227 -0.31 9.35 17.71
CA ARG A 227 -1.56 9.45 18.44
C ARG A 227 -2.54 10.31 17.62
N PRO A 228 -3.79 9.86 17.42
CA PRO A 228 -4.79 10.70 16.80
C PRO A 228 -4.99 11.97 17.65
N PRO A 229 -5.18 13.16 17.04
CA PRO A 229 -5.34 14.43 17.76
C PRO A 229 -6.55 14.44 18.71
N ASP A 230 -7.56 13.61 18.45
CA ASP A 230 -8.78 13.45 19.26
C ASP A 230 -8.83 12.16 20.08
N GLY A 231 -7.74 11.38 20.15
CA GLY A 231 -7.66 10.24 21.05
C GLY A 231 -7.69 10.71 22.51
N PRO A 232 -8.26 9.93 23.46
CA PRO A 232 -8.27 10.33 24.86
C PRO A 232 -6.84 10.66 25.28
N VAL A 233 -6.64 11.90 25.70
CA VAL A 233 -5.39 12.37 26.29
C VAL A 233 -5.18 11.47 27.49
N LEU A 234 -4.30 10.47 27.34
CA LEU A 234 -3.79 9.71 28.46
C LEU A 234 -3.14 10.77 29.35
N SER A 235 -3.86 11.12 30.42
CA SER A 235 -3.43 12.13 31.37
C SER A 235 -2.01 11.81 31.81
N GLN A 236 -1.26 12.81 32.27
CA GLN A 236 0.07 12.58 32.80
C GLN A 236 0.11 11.46 33.86
N SER A 237 -1.01 11.12 34.53
CA SER A 237 -1.08 9.97 35.44
C SER A 237 -1.06 8.60 34.74
N SER A 238 -1.45 8.51 33.47
CA SER A 238 -1.38 7.30 32.65
C SER A 238 0.00 7.11 32.03
N LEU A 239 0.69 8.20 31.68
CA LEU A 239 2.13 8.18 31.40
C LEU A 239 2.92 7.82 32.66
N VAL A 240 2.51 8.30 33.84
CA VAL A 240 3.05 7.87 35.14
C VAL A 240 2.75 6.41 35.44
N LYS A 241 1.63 5.82 35.03
CA LYS A 241 1.41 4.37 35.16
C LYS A 241 2.34 3.53 34.29
N TYR A 242 2.65 4.00 33.07
CA TYR A 242 3.62 3.32 32.21
C TYR A 242 5.07 3.60 32.63
N THR A 243 5.39 4.80 33.14
CA THR A 243 6.71 5.16 33.69
C THR A 243 6.92 4.65 35.13
N SER A 244 5.86 4.34 35.89
CA SER A 244 5.97 3.78 37.26
C SER A 244 6.38 2.32 37.28
N MET A 245 6.36 1.63 36.15
CA MET A 245 7.03 0.34 35.99
C MET A 245 8.56 0.46 35.86
N PHE A 246 9.11 1.68 35.75
CA PHE A 246 10.53 1.93 35.47
C PHE A 246 11.32 2.53 36.64
N ARG A 247 10.91 2.28 37.89
CA ARG A 247 11.84 2.43 39.02
C ARG A 247 12.66 1.15 39.16
N VAL A 248 13.95 1.26 38.90
CA VAL A 248 14.96 0.30 39.35
C VAL A 248 14.94 0.33 40.89
N GLU A 249 14.22 -0.60 41.51
CA GLU A 249 14.28 -0.80 42.96
C GLU A 249 15.47 -1.71 43.29
N GLU A 250 16.41 -1.15 44.06
CA GLU A 250 17.51 -1.86 44.69
C GLU A 250 16.99 -3.07 45.47
N GLN A 251 17.55 -4.25 45.17
CA GLN A 251 17.24 -5.48 45.87
C GLN A 251 17.70 -5.42 47.33
N GLN A 252 16.80 -5.75 48.27
CA GLN A 252 17.10 -6.45 49.53
C GLN A 252 15.79 -6.99 50.19
N PRO A 253 15.86 -7.99 51.11
CA PRO A 253 15.27 -9.31 50.85
C PRO A 253 13.95 -9.61 51.59
N ARG A 254 13.33 -10.69 51.08
CA ARG A 254 12.07 -11.35 51.48
C ARG A 254 11.79 -11.43 52.98
N ARG A 255 10.52 -11.24 53.33
CA ARG A 255 9.85 -11.93 54.45
C ARG A 255 8.54 -12.55 53.98
N GLU A 256 8.42 -13.83 54.27
CA GLU A 256 7.22 -14.65 54.12
C GLU A 256 6.18 -14.20 55.15
N ASP A 257 4.90 -14.19 54.77
CA ASP A 257 3.83 -14.63 55.68
C ASP A 257 2.56 -15.02 54.92
N SER A 258 1.80 -15.87 55.59
CA SER A 258 0.89 -16.91 55.11
C SER A 258 -0.61 -16.50 55.10
N LEU A 259 -1.44 -17.42 54.56
CA LEU A 259 -2.89 -17.68 54.81
C LEU A 259 -3.93 -16.78 54.08
N CYS A 260 -4.68 -17.33 53.09
CA CYS A 260 -6.05 -17.95 53.15
C CYS A 260 -7.18 -16.90 53.26
N GLU A 261 -8.41 -16.97 52.73
CA GLU A 261 -9.28 -17.95 52.06
C GLU A 261 -10.55 -17.18 51.59
N ALA A 262 -11.39 -17.83 50.75
CA ALA A 262 -12.83 -17.58 50.51
C ALA A 262 -13.23 -16.45 49.52
N THR A 263 -14.26 -16.52 48.67
CA THR A 263 -15.17 -17.55 48.09
C THR A 263 -16.00 -16.83 47.01
N LYS A 264 -16.38 -17.56 45.93
CA LYS A 264 -17.58 -17.48 45.06
C LYS A 264 -18.33 -16.14 44.86
N GLU A 265 -18.59 -15.79 43.61
CA GLU A 265 -19.91 -15.93 42.96
C GLU A 265 -19.78 -15.81 41.42
N VAL A 266 -20.57 -16.62 40.72
CA VAL A 266 -20.66 -16.76 39.26
C VAL A 266 -22.10 -16.40 38.92
N GLU A 267 -22.30 -15.44 38.00
CA GLU A 267 -23.53 -15.31 37.24
C GLU A 267 -23.22 -15.33 35.74
N SER A 268 -24.06 -16.11 35.07
CA SER A 268 -24.04 -16.52 33.68
C SER A 268 -24.95 -15.63 32.83
N GLU A 269 -24.50 -15.22 31.65
CA GLU A 269 -25.40 -14.88 30.54
C GLU A 269 -24.91 -15.58 29.26
N GLU A 270 -25.72 -16.54 28.82
CA GLU A 270 -25.66 -17.16 27.49
C GLU A 270 -26.36 -16.22 26.49
N VAL A 271 -25.77 -16.03 25.31
CA VAL A 271 -26.52 -15.58 24.12
C VAL A 271 -26.15 -16.49 22.95
N SER A 272 -27.19 -17.11 22.41
CA SER A 272 -27.25 -18.04 21.29
C SER A 272 -26.81 -17.44 19.97
N ILE A 273 -26.07 -18.24 19.20
CA ILE A 273 -25.66 -18.01 17.81
C ILE A 273 -26.69 -18.72 16.92
N GLU A 274 -27.35 -17.98 16.04
CA GLU A 274 -27.96 -18.52 14.82
C GLU A 274 -27.42 -17.76 13.61
N GLU A 275 -27.15 -18.54 12.56
CA GLU A 275 -26.56 -18.20 11.27
C GLU A 275 -27.55 -17.45 10.38
N GLU A 276 -27.11 -16.41 9.65
CA GLU A 276 -27.71 -16.09 8.35
C GLU A 276 -26.63 -15.65 7.34
N LEU A 277 -26.72 -16.32 6.18
CA LEU A 277 -25.96 -16.09 4.95
C LEU A 277 -26.66 -15.08 4.05
N ASP A 278 -25.81 -14.39 3.29
CA ASP A 278 -26.01 -13.84 1.94
C ASP A 278 -26.75 -12.52 1.68
N GLU A 279 -26.22 -11.89 0.63
CA GLU A 279 -26.66 -10.72 -0.14
C GLU A 279 -26.26 -9.33 0.39
N LYS A 280 -25.17 -8.79 -0.17
CA LYS A 280 -24.98 -7.33 -0.26
C LYS A 280 -24.88 -6.87 -1.70
N GLU A 281 -25.91 -6.09 -2.00
CA GLU A 281 -26.21 -5.32 -3.19
C GLU A 281 -25.09 -4.38 -3.64
N ALA A 282 -25.21 -4.04 -4.92
CA ALA A 282 -24.52 -3.00 -5.65
C ALA A 282 -24.33 -1.70 -4.84
N THR A 283 -23.10 -1.42 -4.46
CA THR A 283 -22.68 -0.08 -4.05
C THR A 283 -22.50 0.79 -5.28
N SER A 284 -23.43 1.72 -5.47
CA SER A 284 -23.27 2.92 -6.29
C SER A 284 -22.06 3.70 -5.79
N VAL A 285 -20.96 3.63 -6.54
CA VAL A 285 -19.82 4.54 -6.36
C VAL A 285 -20.21 5.85 -7.03
N GLU A 286 -20.45 6.87 -6.21
CA GLU A 286 -20.30 8.26 -6.65
C GLU A 286 -18.83 8.44 -6.99
N VAL A 287 -18.51 8.38 -8.28
CA VAL A 287 -17.18 8.73 -8.78
C VAL A 287 -17.16 10.24 -8.85
N GLU A 288 -16.57 10.87 -7.85
CA GLU A 288 -16.07 12.23 -7.98
C GLU A 288 -15.17 12.27 -9.22
N ALA A 289 -15.45 13.20 -10.12
CA ALA A 289 -14.62 13.44 -11.30
C ALA A 289 -13.26 13.93 -10.81
N GLU A 290 -12.30 13.03 -10.68
CA GLU A 290 -10.90 13.41 -10.57
C GLU A 290 -10.52 14.07 -11.90
N GLU A 291 -10.27 15.38 -11.83
CA GLU A 291 -9.63 16.13 -12.88
C GLU A 291 -8.27 15.46 -13.17
N ASP A 292 -8.03 15.14 -14.44
CA ASP A 292 -6.72 14.65 -14.92
C ASP A 292 -5.62 15.59 -14.36
N PRO A 293 -4.48 15.06 -13.89
CA PRO A 293 -3.41 15.91 -13.39
C PRO A 293 -2.96 16.86 -14.51
N GLU A 294 -2.98 18.16 -14.21
CA GLU A 294 -2.35 19.19 -15.03
C GLU A 294 -0.95 18.70 -15.39
N VAL A 295 -0.71 18.48 -16.68
CA VAL A 295 0.63 18.21 -17.19
C VAL A 295 1.47 19.45 -16.88
N ASP A 296 2.41 19.29 -15.94
CA ASP A 296 3.35 20.31 -15.48
C ASP A 296 3.82 21.21 -16.64
N GLU A 297 3.59 22.52 -16.52
CA GLU A 297 4.04 23.52 -17.49
C GLU A 297 5.59 23.57 -17.65
N ASP A 298 6.33 22.92 -16.75
CA ASP A 298 7.79 22.89 -16.77
C ASP A 298 8.39 21.88 -17.78
N GLU A 299 7.62 20.93 -18.33
CA GLU A 299 8.09 20.07 -19.45
C GLU A 299 7.96 20.73 -20.83
N LYS A 300 7.33 21.90 -20.94
CA LYS A 300 7.27 22.65 -22.22
C LYS A 300 8.58 23.35 -22.57
N LYS A 301 9.52 23.52 -21.63
CA LYS A 301 10.77 24.26 -21.88
C LYS A 301 11.89 23.48 -22.54
N THR A 302 11.77 22.17 -22.75
CA THR A 302 12.80 21.36 -23.43
C THR A 302 12.45 20.97 -24.87
N LYS A 303 11.30 21.40 -25.42
CA LYS A 303 10.85 21.03 -26.77
C LYS A 303 11.33 21.92 -27.91
N GLU A 304 12.13 22.95 -27.65
CA GLU A 304 12.61 23.89 -28.68
C GLU A 304 14.11 23.72 -29.04
N GLN A 305 14.76 22.62 -28.64
CA GLN A 305 16.09 22.31 -29.16
C GLN A 305 15.97 21.39 -30.37
N ARG A 306 16.13 21.99 -31.55
CA ARG A 306 16.32 21.28 -32.81
C ARG A 306 17.61 20.47 -32.75
N ASP A 307 17.50 19.16 -32.87
CA ASP A 307 18.66 18.27 -32.91
C ASP A 307 19.57 18.64 -34.09
N SER A 308 20.86 18.84 -33.81
CA SER A 308 21.83 19.23 -34.83
C SER A 308 21.94 18.14 -35.89
N GLY A 309 21.60 18.45 -37.15
CA GLY A 309 21.74 17.54 -38.28
C GLY A 309 20.43 17.12 -38.97
N VAL A 310 19.27 17.54 -38.48
CA VAL A 310 17.97 17.28 -39.13
C VAL A 310 17.68 18.36 -40.18
N SER A 311 17.27 17.97 -41.39
CA SER A 311 16.92 18.92 -42.46
C SER A 311 15.65 19.71 -42.13
N ASP A 312 15.45 20.88 -42.76
CA ASP A 312 14.23 21.70 -42.55
C ASP A 312 12.97 20.93 -42.97
N GLU A 313 13.05 20.14 -44.05
CA GLU A 313 11.93 19.35 -44.58
C GLU A 313 11.51 18.21 -43.64
N ASP A 314 12.48 17.48 -43.09
CA ASP A 314 12.22 16.38 -42.14
C ASP A 314 11.61 16.89 -40.82
N TRP A 315 12.01 18.10 -40.42
CA TRP A 315 11.50 18.73 -39.21
C TRP A 315 10.02 19.13 -39.35
N GLU A 316 9.66 19.75 -40.48
CA GLU A 316 8.27 20.09 -40.79
C GLU A 316 7.37 18.85 -40.98
N GLU A 317 7.91 17.76 -41.50
CA GLU A 317 7.18 16.48 -41.59
C GLU A 317 6.92 15.88 -40.20
N LEU A 318 7.90 15.93 -39.30
CA LEU A 318 7.76 15.47 -37.92
C LEU A 318 6.77 16.31 -37.11
N GLU A 319 6.77 17.63 -37.29
CA GLU A 319 5.79 18.50 -36.63
C GLU A 319 4.37 18.20 -37.13
N ARG A 320 4.17 18.08 -38.44
CA ARG A 320 2.86 17.68 -39.00
C ARG A 320 2.41 16.30 -38.53
N ALA A 321 3.33 15.34 -38.40
CA ALA A 321 3.02 14.01 -37.87
C ALA A 321 2.63 14.05 -36.38
N LYS A 322 3.32 14.86 -35.57
CA LYS A 322 2.99 15.08 -34.15
C LYS A 322 1.63 15.75 -33.99
N GLU A 323 1.33 16.77 -34.79
CA GLU A 323 0.05 17.46 -34.80
C GLU A 323 -1.09 16.54 -35.23
N ALA A 324 -0.89 15.75 -36.29
CA ALA A 324 -1.87 14.77 -36.76
C ALA A 324 -2.14 13.68 -35.70
N HIS A 325 -1.10 13.19 -35.03
CA HIS A 325 -1.25 12.21 -33.95
C HIS A 325 -1.96 12.81 -32.73
N ALA A 326 -1.63 14.04 -32.35
CA ALA A 326 -2.32 14.75 -31.26
C ALA A 326 -3.81 14.98 -31.58
N ALA A 327 -4.13 15.37 -32.81
CA ALA A 327 -5.51 15.54 -33.27
C ALA A 327 -6.29 14.21 -33.24
N HIS A 328 -5.65 13.10 -33.65
CA HIS A 328 -6.27 11.78 -33.61
C HIS A 328 -6.57 11.30 -32.18
N LEU A 329 -5.66 11.55 -31.24
CA LEU A 329 -5.87 11.23 -29.83
C LEU A 329 -7.01 12.05 -29.21
N ASP A 330 -7.11 13.34 -29.54
CA ASP A 330 -8.19 14.21 -29.07
C ASP A 330 -9.56 13.77 -29.63
N GLU A 331 -9.61 13.35 -30.89
CA GLU A 331 -10.82 12.79 -31.51
C GLU A 331 -11.28 11.51 -30.80
N LEU A 332 -10.37 10.60 -30.46
CA LEU A 332 -10.67 9.39 -29.71
C LEU A 332 -11.17 9.69 -28.28
N ARG A 333 -10.59 10.69 -27.61
CA ARG A 333 -11.07 11.15 -26.29
C ARG A 333 -12.50 11.66 -26.37
N ARG A 334 -12.79 12.55 -27.32
CA ARG A 334 -14.14 13.08 -27.55
C ARG A 334 -15.14 11.97 -27.89
N ALA A 335 -14.75 11.00 -28.71
CA ALA A 335 -15.61 9.86 -29.06
C ALA A 335 -15.92 8.98 -27.83
N ARG A 336 -14.94 8.74 -26.96
CA ARG A 336 -15.14 8.00 -25.70
C ARG A 336 -16.08 8.74 -24.76
N ASP A 337 -15.90 10.05 -24.60
CA ASP A 337 -16.72 10.85 -23.69
C ASP A 337 -18.17 10.95 -24.22
N GLN A 338 -18.35 11.04 -25.53
CA GLN A 338 -19.67 10.92 -26.18
C GLN A 338 -20.31 9.54 -25.97
N ALA A 339 -19.54 8.46 -26.09
CA ALA A 339 -20.05 7.09 -25.86
C ALA A 339 -20.47 6.87 -24.41
N LYS A 340 -19.72 7.41 -23.44
CA LYS A 340 -20.09 7.39 -22.02
C LYS A 340 -21.41 8.13 -21.78
N LEU A 341 -21.55 9.35 -22.31
CA LEU A 341 -22.78 10.15 -22.21
C LEU A 341 -23.98 9.44 -22.84
N GLU A 342 -23.78 8.77 -23.97
CA GLU A 342 -24.84 8.00 -24.63
C GLU A 342 -25.25 6.76 -23.82
N GLU A 343 -24.29 6.05 -23.22
CA GLU A 343 -24.58 4.92 -22.35
C GLU A 343 -25.34 5.36 -21.08
N GLU A 344 -24.93 6.46 -20.45
CA GLU A 344 -25.64 7.05 -19.31
C GLU A 344 -27.07 7.45 -19.67
N ARG A 345 -27.27 8.10 -20.83
CA ARG A 345 -28.60 8.42 -21.35
C ARG A 345 -29.45 7.15 -21.53
N ARG A 346 -28.88 6.10 -22.13
CA ARG A 346 -29.56 4.81 -22.34
C ARG A 346 -29.95 4.15 -21.02
N ARG A 347 -29.05 4.17 -20.02
CA ARG A 347 -29.33 3.64 -18.67
C ARG A 347 -30.43 4.45 -17.97
N ALA A 348 -30.39 5.77 -18.06
CA ALA A 348 -31.42 6.64 -17.50
C ALA A 348 -32.79 6.42 -18.14
N GLU A 349 -32.86 6.28 -19.47
CA GLU A 349 -34.08 5.95 -20.21
C GLU A 349 -34.63 4.57 -19.82
N ALA A 350 -33.76 3.56 -19.68
CA ALA A 350 -34.16 2.21 -19.26
C ALA A 350 -34.72 2.19 -17.83
N ILE A 351 -34.11 2.94 -16.91
CA ILE A 351 -34.63 3.10 -15.53
C ILE A 351 -35.98 3.82 -15.56
N GLN A 352 -36.10 4.90 -16.34
CA GLN A 352 -37.34 5.66 -16.47
C GLN A 352 -38.48 4.82 -17.05
N GLU A 353 -38.20 3.97 -18.04
CA GLU A 353 -39.18 3.04 -18.61
C GLU A 353 -39.58 1.95 -17.63
N LYS A 354 -38.63 1.39 -16.86
CA LYS A 354 -38.94 0.43 -15.79
C LYS A 354 -39.84 1.04 -14.72
N ILE A 355 -39.54 2.24 -14.23
CA ILE A 355 -40.36 2.94 -13.23
C ILE A 355 -41.76 3.24 -13.79
N ARG A 356 -41.88 3.62 -15.07
CA ARG A 356 -43.19 3.83 -15.71
C ARG A 356 -44.07 2.59 -15.75
N ARG A 357 -43.47 1.41 -15.94
CA ARG A 357 -44.20 0.14 -15.98
C ARG A 357 -44.66 -0.32 -14.59
N ILE A 358 -43.79 -0.15 -13.61
CA ILE A 358 -43.99 -0.64 -12.23
C ILE A 358 -44.85 0.33 -11.41
N CYS A 359 -44.59 1.64 -11.54
CA CYS A 359 -45.27 2.71 -10.81
C CYS A 359 -45.63 3.87 -11.76
N PRO A 360 -46.64 3.69 -12.65
CA PRO A 360 -47.08 4.75 -13.55
C PRO A 360 -47.64 5.94 -12.76
N CYS A 361 -47.17 7.15 -13.07
CA CYS A 361 -47.81 8.35 -12.55
C CYS A 361 -49.20 8.47 -13.22
N PRO A 362 -50.31 8.58 -12.45
CA PRO A 362 -51.67 8.66 -13.02
C PRO A 362 -51.87 9.82 -13.99
N ALA A 363 -51.06 10.87 -13.85
CA ALA A 363 -51.08 12.07 -14.69
C ALA A 363 -50.01 12.06 -15.82
N GLY A 364 -49.27 10.97 -16.01
CA GLY A 364 -48.33 10.79 -17.13
C GLY A 364 -46.99 11.53 -17.02
N PHE A 365 -46.67 12.10 -15.86
CA PHE A 365 -45.41 12.84 -15.67
C PHE A 365 -44.17 11.94 -15.64
N LYS A 366 -43.03 12.49 -16.10
CA LYS A 366 -41.71 11.87 -15.95
C LYS A 366 -41.30 11.78 -14.48
N TRP A 367 -40.60 10.72 -14.11
CA TRP A 367 -40.01 10.54 -12.79
C TRP A 367 -38.58 11.07 -12.75
N TYR A 368 -38.21 11.71 -11.64
CA TYR A 368 -36.91 12.30 -11.37
C TYR A 368 -36.36 11.74 -10.05
N LYS A 369 -35.08 11.42 -9.99
CA LYS A 369 -34.43 10.95 -8.76
C LYS A 369 -34.29 12.12 -7.78
N CYS A 370 -34.70 11.91 -6.53
CA CYS A 370 -34.70 12.91 -5.47
C CYS A 370 -34.37 12.24 -4.13
N GLY A 371 -33.10 12.30 -3.71
CA GLY A 371 -32.64 11.63 -2.49
C GLY A 371 -32.77 10.10 -2.60
N GLY A 372 -33.29 9.46 -1.55
CA GLY A 372 -33.53 8.01 -1.49
C GLY A 372 -34.81 7.53 -2.18
N GLY A 373 -35.17 8.14 -3.31
CA GLY A 373 -36.36 7.77 -4.08
C GLY A 373 -36.58 8.64 -5.32
N TRP A 374 -37.77 8.52 -5.89
CA TRP A 374 -38.16 9.13 -7.16
C TRP A 374 -39.43 9.96 -6.99
N ARG A 375 -39.44 11.18 -7.52
CA ARG A 375 -40.59 12.08 -7.51
C ARG A 375 -41.05 12.36 -8.94
N CYS A 376 -42.35 12.40 -9.18
CA CYS A 376 -42.86 12.76 -10.50
C CYS A 376 -42.69 14.26 -10.78
N GLY A 377 -42.61 14.65 -12.06
CA GLY A 377 -42.45 16.04 -12.48
C GLY A 377 -43.57 16.99 -12.07
N GLY A 378 -44.75 16.44 -11.74
CA GLY A 378 -45.85 17.20 -11.15
C GLY A 378 -45.71 17.43 -9.64
N GLY A 379 -44.68 16.85 -8.99
CA GLY A 379 -44.38 17.01 -7.57
C GLY A 379 -45.27 16.22 -6.60
N SER A 380 -46.43 15.72 -7.05
CA SER A 380 -47.47 15.12 -6.20
C SER A 380 -47.28 13.64 -5.84
N HIS A 381 -46.39 12.92 -6.53
CA HIS A 381 -46.19 11.48 -6.31
C HIS A 381 -44.72 11.19 -6.04
N TYR A 382 -44.46 10.34 -5.05
CA TYR A 382 -43.12 9.91 -4.62
C TYR A 382 -43.10 8.40 -4.41
N VAL A 383 -42.01 7.75 -4.84
CA VAL A 383 -41.75 6.32 -4.67
C VAL A 383 -40.36 6.17 -4.06
N SER A 384 -40.23 5.49 -2.93
CA SER A 384 -38.92 5.28 -2.32
C SER A 384 -38.11 4.20 -3.04
N ASP A 385 -36.78 4.23 -2.90
CA ASP A 385 -35.92 3.19 -3.47
C ASP A 385 -36.24 1.79 -2.90
N ALA A 386 -36.63 1.71 -1.62
CA ALA A 386 -37.09 0.47 -0.99
C ALA A 386 -38.42 -0.06 -1.59
N GLN A 387 -39.36 0.83 -1.94
CA GLN A 387 -40.61 0.45 -2.61
C GLN A 387 -40.36 -0.01 -4.05
N LEU A 388 -39.38 0.58 -4.73
CA LEU A 388 -38.96 0.12 -6.05
C LEU A 388 -38.28 -1.24 -5.97
N ASN A 389 -37.31 -1.42 -5.07
CA ASN A 389 -36.55 -2.68 -4.92
C ASN A 389 -37.42 -3.86 -4.52
N SER A 390 -38.45 -3.64 -3.68
CA SER A 390 -39.43 -4.70 -3.33
C SER A 390 -40.34 -5.12 -4.49
N GLN A 391 -40.48 -4.29 -5.54
CA GLN A 391 -41.18 -4.67 -6.77
C GLN A 391 -40.23 -5.20 -7.87
N PHE A 392 -38.91 -5.07 -7.70
CA PHE A 392 -37.89 -5.65 -8.58
C PHE A 392 -37.50 -7.10 -8.21
N THR A 393 -37.86 -7.56 -7.01
CA THR A 393 -37.48 -8.88 -6.44
C THR A 393 -38.56 -9.96 -6.62
N CYS A 394 -39.19 -10.03 -7.81
CA CYS A 394 -40.07 -11.13 -8.21
C CYS A 394 -39.67 -11.70 -9.58
#